data_AF-A0A166CEI3-F1
#
_entry.id   AF-A0A166CEI3-F1
#
_cell.length_a   1.000
_cell.length_b   1.000
_cell.length_c   1.000
_cell.angle_alpha   90.00
_cell.angle_beta   90.00
_cell.angle_gamma   90.00
#
_symmetry.space_group_name_H-M   'P 1'
#
loop_
_entity.id
_entity.type
_entity.pdbx_description
1 polymer ?
#
loop_
_entity_poly.entity_id
_entity_poly.type
_entity_poly.pdbx_seq_one_letter_code
_entity_poly.pdbx_strand_id
1 'polypeptide(L)'
;MKKLNIFLLGGTKDSINIIQHIKNNYESYILTTTTTEYGSKLAIEGGSDDTIAKPLLKEDIINILKEKSFDVLIDATHPFASHITQTSVSVAKLLKIPYIRFERPTTTFENIDCSNIHYVNSFEDAGKLISEKFNQGNVLHFAGANTMEDVLKNVPLEKFYPRILKVEKSLKKCEDLGIKKDHIIPMNGAASKEENIKLINNLNASVMITKESGKIGGVTEKIQAANETSIAVIMIQRPKIKELNKKNIVSNLDELDKKIKSYF
;
A
#
# COMPACT_ATOMS: atom_id res chain seq x y z
N MET A 1 -31.82 -5.07 -14.22
CA MET A 1 -30.75 -6.10 -14.21
C MET A 1 -30.67 -6.64 -12.79
N LYS A 2 -30.05 -7.80 -12.50
CA LYS A 2 -29.86 -8.20 -11.09
C LYS A 2 -28.94 -7.17 -10.43
N LYS A 3 -29.35 -6.59 -9.30
CA LYS A 3 -28.51 -5.66 -8.52
C LYS A 3 -27.30 -6.43 -7.97
N LEU A 4 -26.10 -5.97 -8.29
CA LEU A 4 -24.84 -6.58 -7.86
C LEU A 4 -24.47 -6.09 -6.45
N ASN A 5 -24.37 -7.01 -5.49
CA ASN A 5 -23.99 -6.70 -4.11
C ASN A 5 -22.51 -6.98 -3.88
N ILE A 6 -21.74 -5.95 -3.53
CA ILE A 6 -20.28 -6.02 -3.44
C ILE A 6 -19.82 -5.67 -2.04
N PHE A 7 -18.95 -6.51 -1.49
CA PHE A 7 -18.15 -6.14 -0.33
C PHE A 7 -16.75 -5.76 -0.81
N LEU A 8 -16.34 -4.51 -0.59
CA LEU A 8 -15.09 -3.95 -1.06
C LEU A 8 -14.15 -3.66 0.11
N LEU A 9 -12.97 -4.27 0.11
CA LEU A 9 -11.90 -3.91 1.03
C LEU A 9 -11.09 -2.78 0.40
N GLY A 10 -11.22 -1.58 0.95
CA GLY A 10 -10.73 -0.35 0.33
C GLY A 10 -9.84 0.51 1.23
N GLY A 11 -9.86 1.82 0.96
CA GLY A 11 -8.96 2.81 1.59
C GLY A 11 -7.74 3.14 0.73
N THR A 12 -7.78 2.79 -0.56
CA THR A 12 -6.77 3.15 -1.56
C THR A 12 -7.40 3.98 -2.67
N LYS A 13 -6.58 4.70 -3.45
CA LYS A 13 -7.06 5.38 -4.65
C LYS A 13 -7.69 4.40 -5.67
N ASP A 14 -7.22 3.14 -5.70
CA ASP A 14 -7.82 2.11 -6.56
C ASP A 14 -9.24 1.79 -6.13
N SER A 15 -9.48 1.64 -4.82
CA SER A 15 -10.84 1.38 -4.34
C SER A 15 -11.83 2.47 -4.76
N ILE A 16 -11.42 3.74 -4.77
CA ILE A 16 -12.29 4.84 -5.23
C ILE A 16 -12.59 4.72 -6.72
N ASN A 17 -11.57 4.46 -7.54
CA ASN A 17 -11.75 4.26 -8.99
C ASN A 17 -12.67 3.05 -9.28
N ILE A 18 -12.53 1.97 -8.50
CA ILE A 18 -13.37 0.77 -8.61
C ILE A 18 -14.83 1.09 -8.27
N ILE A 19 -15.08 1.80 -7.16
CA ILE A 19 -16.43 2.21 -6.76
C ILE A 19 -17.09 3.00 -7.89
N GLN A 20 -16.42 4.05 -8.38
CA GLN A 20 -16.94 4.90 -9.46
C GLN A 20 -17.21 4.10 -10.74
N HIS A 21 -16.25 3.26 -11.13
CA HIS A 21 -16.40 2.40 -12.31
C HIS A 21 -17.61 1.47 -12.19
N ILE A 22 -17.78 0.82 -11.05
CA ILE A 22 -18.89 -0.11 -10.85
C ILE A 22 -20.23 0.62 -10.83
N LYS A 23 -20.35 1.75 -10.11
CA LYS A 23 -21.60 2.52 -10.06
C LYS A 23 -22.01 3.07 -11.43
N ASN A 24 -21.05 3.36 -12.30
CA ASN A 24 -21.33 3.83 -13.66
C ASN A 24 -21.77 2.71 -14.62
N ASN A 25 -21.35 1.46 -14.39
CA ASN A 25 -21.55 0.35 -15.33
C ASN A 25 -22.56 -0.71 -14.86
N TYR A 26 -22.89 -0.75 -13.56
CA TYR A 26 -23.74 -1.77 -12.97
C TYR A 26 -24.73 -1.16 -11.96
N GLU A 27 -25.98 -1.62 -12.01
CA GLU A 27 -26.90 -1.46 -10.89
C GLU A 27 -26.35 -2.25 -9.69
N SER A 28 -25.90 -1.56 -8.64
CA SER A 28 -25.10 -2.17 -7.59
C SER A 28 -25.32 -1.57 -6.20
N TYR A 29 -25.08 -2.38 -5.17
CA TYR A 29 -24.88 -1.95 -3.78
C TYR A 29 -23.43 -2.28 -3.38
N ILE A 30 -22.72 -1.28 -2.87
CA ILE A 30 -21.31 -1.42 -2.45
C ILE A 30 -21.20 -1.08 -0.97
N LEU A 31 -20.77 -2.06 -0.16
CA LEU A 31 -20.28 -1.83 1.19
C LEU A 31 -18.75 -1.77 1.14
N THR A 32 -18.17 -0.62 1.50
CA THR A 32 -16.71 -0.46 1.52
C THR A 32 -16.19 -0.43 2.95
N THR A 33 -15.28 -1.33 3.31
CA THR A 33 -14.54 -1.21 4.57
C THR A 33 -13.21 -0.51 4.35
N THR A 34 -12.88 0.40 5.25
CA THR A 34 -11.60 1.10 5.30
C THR A 34 -11.05 1.07 6.73
N THR A 35 -9.79 1.48 6.92
CA THR A 35 -9.18 1.52 8.26
C THR A 35 -9.39 2.85 8.98
N THR A 36 -9.99 3.85 8.34
CA THR A 36 -10.09 5.22 8.86
C THR A 36 -11.37 5.91 8.41
N GLU A 37 -11.88 6.82 9.23
CA GLU A 37 -13.04 7.67 8.88
C GLU A 37 -12.83 8.46 7.59
N TYR A 38 -11.61 8.97 7.38
CA TYR A 38 -11.27 9.68 6.14
C TYR A 38 -11.39 8.77 4.90
N GLY A 39 -10.93 7.52 4.99
CA GLY A 39 -11.08 6.55 3.91
C GLY A 39 -12.54 6.24 3.61
N SER A 40 -13.36 6.08 4.65
CA SER A 40 -14.81 5.87 4.50
C SER A 40 -15.52 7.07 3.87
N LYS A 41 -15.18 8.29 4.29
CA LYS A 41 -15.69 9.52 3.66
C LYS A 41 -15.39 9.55 2.16
N LEU A 42 -14.14 9.29 1.77
CA LEU A 42 -13.76 9.23 0.35
C LEU A 42 -14.50 8.13 -0.41
N ALA A 43 -14.75 6.97 0.22
CA ALA A 43 -15.51 5.89 -0.40
C ALA A 43 -16.98 6.27 -0.66
N ILE A 44 -17.63 6.95 0.30
CA ILE A 44 -18.99 7.49 0.12
C ILE A 44 -19.01 8.54 -1.00
N GLU A 45 -18.07 9.50 -1.00
CA GLU A 45 -17.93 10.51 -2.06
C GLU A 45 -17.66 9.87 -3.44
N GLY A 46 -16.99 8.71 -3.46
CA GLY A 46 -16.77 7.91 -4.66
C GLY A 46 -18.00 7.14 -5.15
N GLY A 47 -19.08 7.06 -4.36
CA GLY A 47 -20.33 6.38 -4.71
C GLY A 47 -20.61 5.08 -3.95
N SER A 48 -19.85 4.75 -2.90
CA SER A 48 -20.17 3.61 -2.03
C SER A 48 -21.49 3.87 -1.33
N ASP A 49 -22.34 2.85 -1.21
CA ASP A 49 -23.66 2.98 -0.58
C ASP A 49 -23.56 2.98 0.95
N ASP A 50 -22.58 2.26 1.48
CA ASP A 50 -22.33 2.12 2.92
C ASP A 50 -20.84 1.92 3.19
N THR A 51 -20.38 2.22 4.41
CA THR A 51 -18.99 2.06 4.80
C THR A 51 -18.77 1.60 6.24
N ILE A 52 -17.63 0.94 6.46
CA ILE A 52 -17.14 0.58 7.80
C ILE A 52 -15.76 1.20 7.99
N ALA A 53 -15.61 2.09 8.98
CA ALA A 53 -14.40 2.88 9.23
C ALA A 53 -13.49 2.30 10.31
N LYS A 54 -13.27 0.98 10.31
CA LYS A 54 -12.41 0.32 11.30
C LYS A 54 -11.63 -0.85 10.68
N PRO A 55 -10.44 -1.17 11.22
CA PRO A 55 -9.80 -2.45 10.94
C PRO A 55 -10.77 -3.59 11.26
N LEU A 56 -10.92 -4.54 10.35
CA LEU A 56 -11.74 -5.73 10.53
C LEU A 56 -10.87 -6.94 10.83
N LEU A 57 -11.29 -7.71 11.83
CA LEU A 57 -10.77 -9.04 12.09
C LEU A 57 -11.44 -10.06 11.17
N LYS A 58 -10.88 -11.27 11.15
CA LYS A 58 -11.40 -12.37 10.33
C LYS A 58 -12.88 -12.67 10.63
N GLU A 59 -13.23 -12.68 11.91
CA GLU A 59 -14.57 -12.96 12.40
C GLU A 59 -15.57 -11.87 11.97
N ASP A 60 -15.16 -10.60 11.98
CA ASP A 60 -15.99 -9.49 11.48
C ASP A 60 -16.33 -9.70 10.01
N ILE A 61 -15.31 -10.02 9.18
CA ILE A 61 -15.49 -10.26 7.73
C ILE A 61 -16.42 -11.45 7.50
N ILE A 62 -16.29 -12.54 8.27
CA ILE A 62 -17.18 -13.70 8.19
C ILE A 62 -18.62 -13.30 8.50
N ASN A 63 -18.84 -12.55 9.58
CA ASN A 63 -20.20 -12.16 9.99
C ASN A 63 -20.85 -11.25 8.95
N ILE A 64 -20.13 -10.24 8.45
CA ILE A 64 -20.60 -9.34 7.40
C ILE A 64 -21.01 -10.12 6.14
N LEU A 65 -20.17 -11.06 5.71
CA LEU A 65 -20.42 -11.87 4.50
C LEU A 65 -21.54 -12.90 4.69
N LYS A 66 -21.90 -13.26 5.92
CA LYS A 66 -23.04 -14.14 6.23
C LYS A 66 -24.35 -13.38 6.39
N GLU A 67 -24.31 -12.21 7.01
CA GLU A 67 -25.49 -11.39 7.30
C GLU A 67 -26.08 -10.75 6.03
N LYS A 68 -25.22 -10.34 5.10
CA LYS A 68 -25.61 -9.71 3.84
C LYS A 68 -25.31 -10.66 2.68
N SER A 69 -26.23 -10.75 1.71
CA SER A 69 -26.05 -11.55 0.50
C SER A 69 -25.14 -10.84 -0.51
N PHE A 70 -23.83 -10.91 -0.29
CA PHE A 70 -22.83 -10.39 -1.22
C PHE A 70 -22.56 -11.38 -2.36
N ASP A 71 -22.55 -10.86 -3.58
CA ASP A 71 -22.28 -11.63 -4.79
C ASP A 71 -20.76 -11.77 -5.03
N VAL A 72 -19.95 -10.79 -4.59
CA VAL A 72 -18.49 -10.80 -4.77
C VAL A 72 -17.77 -10.01 -3.67
N LEU A 73 -16.62 -10.55 -3.23
CA LEU A 73 -15.64 -9.86 -2.39
C LEU A 73 -14.52 -9.30 -3.29
N ILE A 74 -14.38 -7.99 -3.31
CA ILE A 74 -13.29 -7.31 -4.02
C ILE A 74 -12.27 -6.82 -2.97
N ASP A 75 -11.04 -7.30 -3.07
CA ASP A 75 -9.91 -6.81 -2.29
C ASP A 75 -9.11 -5.79 -3.12
N ALA A 76 -9.26 -4.51 -2.78
CA ALA A 76 -8.53 -3.38 -3.36
C ALA A 76 -7.59 -2.73 -2.32
N THR A 77 -7.17 -3.48 -1.31
CA THR A 77 -6.20 -3.01 -0.31
C THR A 77 -4.81 -2.87 -0.92
N HIS A 78 -3.90 -2.19 -0.23
CA HIS A 78 -2.54 -1.95 -0.74
C HIS A 78 -1.81 -3.28 -1.05
N PRO A 79 -0.91 -3.35 -2.06
CA PRO A 79 -0.12 -4.57 -2.38
C PRO A 79 0.69 -5.15 -1.21
N PHE A 80 1.00 -4.32 -0.21
CA PHE A 80 1.73 -4.72 1.00
C PHE A 80 0.82 -5.12 2.18
N ALA A 81 -0.50 -5.07 2.02
CA ALA A 81 -1.48 -5.43 3.05
C ALA A 81 -1.69 -6.96 3.10
N SER A 82 -0.60 -7.73 3.25
CA SER A 82 -0.60 -9.18 3.09
C SER A 82 -1.55 -9.90 4.05
N HIS A 83 -1.63 -9.45 5.30
CA HIS A 83 -2.46 -10.07 6.33
C HIS A 83 -3.96 -10.02 6.01
N ILE A 84 -4.46 -8.85 5.59
CA ILE A 84 -5.88 -8.70 5.22
C ILE A 84 -6.16 -9.49 3.94
N THR A 85 -5.28 -9.45 2.93
CA THR A 85 -5.45 -10.26 1.71
C THR A 85 -5.47 -11.76 2.01
N GLN A 86 -4.58 -12.29 2.86
CA GLN A 86 -4.60 -13.68 3.32
C GLN A 86 -5.93 -14.04 4.00
N THR A 87 -6.39 -13.17 4.90
CA THR A 87 -7.66 -13.32 5.61
C THR A 87 -8.82 -13.39 4.63
N SER A 88 -8.88 -12.46 3.68
CA SER A 88 -9.94 -12.37 2.68
C SER A 88 -10.00 -13.57 1.75
N VAL A 89 -8.83 -14.06 1.29
CA VAL A 89 -8.74 -15.30 0.50
C VAL A 89 -9.26 -16.49 1.32
N SER A 90 -8.87 -16.60 2.58
CA SER A 90 -9.31 -17.68 3.46
C SER A 90 -10.83 -17.63 3.70
N VAL A 91 -11.40 -16.46 3.96
CA VAL A 91 -12.82 -16.30 4.24
C VAL A 91 -13.66 -16.51 2.98
N ALA A 92 -13.25 -15.96 1.84
CA ALA A 92 -13.95 -16.17 0.57
C ALA A 92 -14.00 -17.66 0.20
N LYS A 93 -12.89 -18.39 0.40
CA LYS A 93 -12.85 -19.84 0.21
C LYS A 93 -13.78 -20.59 1.17
N LEU A 94 -13.78 -20.20 2.46
CA LEU A 94 -14.64 -20.80 3.49
C LEU A 94 -16.12 -20.62 3.18
N LEU A 95 -16.52 -19.42 2.77
CA LEU A 95 -17.92 -19.06 2.49
C LEU A 95 -18.34 -19.32 1.04
N LYS A 96 -17.42 -19.78 0.19
CA LYS A 96 -17.61 -20.00 -1.26
C LYS A 96 -18.10 -18.74 -1.99
N ILE A 97 -17.63 -17.57 -1.59
CA ILE A 97 -17.96 -16.30 -2.22
C ILE A 97 -16.92 -15.99 -3.30
N PRO A 98 -17.33 -15.57 -4.51
CA PRO A 98 -16.42 -15.09 -5.54
C PRO A 98 -15.45 -14.02 -5.01
N TYR A 99 -14.18 -14.18 -5.31
CA TYR A 99 -13.13 -13.30 -4.82
C TYR A 99 -12.34 -12.70 -5.98
N ILE A 100 -12.11 -11.39 -5.92
CA ILE A 100 -11.28 -10.64 -6.87
C ILE A 100 -10.27 -9.82 -6.08
N ARG A 101 -8.99 -9.97 -6.40
CA ARG A 101 -7.92 -9.10 -5.91
C ARG A 101 -7.60 -8.09 -7.00
N PHE A 102 -7.88 -6.81 -6.75
CA PHE A 102 -7.39 -5.75 -7.60
C PHE A 102 -5.98 -5.37 -7.16
N GLU A 103 -4.99 -5.70 -7.98
CA GLU A 103 -3.60 -5.38 -7.71
C GLU A 103 -2.94 -4.78 -8.93
N ARG A 104 -2.47 -3.54 -8.79
CA ARG A 104 -1.72 -2.84 -9.85
C ARG A 104 -0.53 -3.67 -10.31
N PRO A 105 -0.17 -3.62 -11.60
CA PRO A 105 1.01 -4.32 -12.09
C PRO A 105 2.28 -3.86 -11.37
N THR A 106 3.28 -4.73 -11.31
CA THR A 106 4.65 -4.34 -10.91
C THR A 106 5.16 -3.31 -11.90
N THR A 107 5.85 -2.29 -11.41
CA THR A 107 6.51 -1.31 -12.28
C THR A 107 7.67 -2.00 -12.99
N THR A 108 7.67 -2.00 -14.32
CA THR A 108 8.88 -2.29 -15.11
C THR A 108 9.72 -1.01 -15.20
N PHE A 109 11.01 -1.13 -14.90
CA PHE A 109 11.94 0.00 -14.93
C PHE A 109 12.68 0.06 -16.27
N GLU A 110 11.91 0.07 -17.37
CA GLU A 110 12.49 0.19 -18.71
C GLU A 110 13.21 1.53 -18.84
N ASN A 111 14.45 1.50 -19.34
CA ASN A 111 15.32 2.68 -19.51
C ASN A 111 15.66 3.44 -18.21
N ILE A 112 15.57 2.78 -17.05
CA ILE A 112 16.01 3.34 -15.77
C ILE A 112 17.13 2.47 -15.23
N ASP A 113 18.26 3.08 -14.88
CA ASP A 113 19.34 2.36 -14.22
C ASP A 113 18.87 1.86 -12.84
N CYS A 114 18.96 0.55 -12.64
CA CYS A 114 18.58 -0.13 -11.41
C CYS A 114 19.78 -0.78 -10.72
N SER A 115 21.01 -0.48 -11.16
CA SER A 115 22.25 -1.09 -10.66
C SER A 115 22.49 -0.86 -9.16
N ASN A 116 22.05 0.29 -8.63
CA ASN A 116 22.17 0.67 -7.22
C ASN A 116 20.89 0.39 -6.40
N ILE A 117 20.01 -0.48 -6.90
CA ILE A 117 18.83 -0.95 -6.18
C ILE A 117 19.15 -2.28 -5.48
N HIS A 118 18.94 -2.31 -4.18
CA HIS A 118 19.06 -3.50 -3.35
C HIS A 118 17.67 -4.00 -2.95
N TYR A 119 17.30 -5.16 -3.48
CA TYR A 119 16.02 -5.78 -3.17
C TYR A 119 16.10 -6.59 -1.88
N VAL A 120 15.12 -6.39 -0.99
CA VAL A 120 14.99 -7.15 0.27
C VAL A 120 13.53 -7.56 0.49
N ASN A 121 13.32 -8.58 1.32
CA ASN A 121 11.99 -9.15 1.57
C ASN A 121 11.32 -8.60 2.84
N SER A 122 12.05 -7.88 3.69
CA SER A 122 11.53 -7.33 4.94
C SER A 122 12.20 -6.01 5.32
N PHE A 123 11.53 -5.25 6.18
CA PHE A 123 12.09 -4.02 6.75
C PHE A 123 13.24 -4.28 7.71
N GLU A 124 13.25 -5.45 8.36
CA GLU A 124 14.38 -5.85 9.20
C GLU A 124 15.63 -6.14 8.35
N ASP A 125 15.47 -6.83 7.22
CA ASP A 125 16.57 -7.05 6.27
C ASP A 125 17.09 -5.74 5.68
N ALA A 126 16.20 -4.76 5.44
CA ALA A 126 16.61 -3.41 5.06
C ALA A 126 17.51 -2.78 6.14
N GLY A 127 17.12 -2.85 7.41
CA GLY A 127 17.92 -2.36 8.52
C GLY A 127 19.29 -3.04 8.61
N LYS A 128 19.34 -4.37 8.50
CA LYS A 128 20.60 -5.14 8.49
C LYS A 128 21.52 -4.70 7.35
N LEU A 129 20.99 -4.61 6.13
CA LEU A 129 21.74 -4.18 4.96
C LEU A 129 22.31 -2.75 5.12
N ILE A 130 21.53 -1.83 5.70
CA ILE A 130 22.00 -0.46 6.01
C ILE A 130 23.15 -0.50 6.99
N SER A 131 23.02 -1.26 8.08
CA SER A 131 24.07 -1.37 9.10
C SER A 131 25.38 -1.93 8.53
N GLU A 132 25.30 -2.85 7.56
CA GLU A 132 26.45 -3.51 6.94
C GLU A 132 27.12 -2.66 5.84
N LYS A 133 26.33 -2.03 4.97
CA LYS A 133 26.83 -1.42 3.71
C LYS A 133 26.65 0.09 3.60
N PHE A 134 25.72 0.67 4.34
CA PHE A 134 25.34 2.09 4.24
C PHE A 134 25.44 2.80 5.59
N ASN A 135 26.54 2.56 6.30
CA ASN A 135 26.76 3.07 7.65
C ASN A 135 27.21 4.55 7.70
N GLN A 136 27.52 5.16 6.56
CA GLN A 136 27.82 6.58 6.42
C GLN A 136 26.62 7.34 5.83
N GLY A 137 26.39 8.58 6.26
CA GLY A 137 25.25 9.38 5.82
C GLY A 137 23.92 9.00 6.48
N ASN A 138 22.86 9.67 6.04
CA ASN A 138 21.53 9.53 6.60
C ASN A 138 20.62 8.61 5.77
N VAL A 139 19.60 8.06 6.43
CA VAL A 139 18.62 7.11 5.88
C VAL A 139 17.29 7.82 5.67
N LEU A 140 16.85 7.89 4.41
CA LEU A 140 15.51 8.35 4.06
C LEU A 140 14.53 7.18 4.08
N HIS A 141 13.54 7.21 4.97
CA HIS A 141 12.57 6.12 5.07
C HIS A 141 11.22 6.49 4.47
N PHE A 142 11.00 6.10 3.21
CA PHE A 142 9.80 6.45 2.42
C PHE A 142 8.82 5.26 2.32
N ALA A 143 8.70 4.50 3.40
CA ALA A 143 7.84 3.32 3.50
C ALA A 143 6.75 3.41 4.59
N GLY A 144 6.62 4.58 5.24
CA GLY A 144 5.53 4.90 6.16
C GLY A 144 5.74 4.45 7.60
N ALA A 145 4.98 5.05 8.52
CA ALA A 145 5.23 5.02 9.96
C ALA A 145 5.26 3.60 10.58
N ASN A 146 4.35 2.71 10.17
CA ASN A 146 4.24 1.37 10.75
C ASN A 146 5.41 0.43 10.40
N THR A 147 6.36 0.88 9.57
CA THR A 147 7.49 0.06 9.12
C THR A 147 8.83 0.50 9.71
N MET A 148 8.83 1.59 10.49
CA MET A 148 10.05 2.18 11.05
C MET A 148 10.70 1.26 12.08
N GLU A 149 9.90 0.63 12.94
CA GLU A 149 10.36 -0.16 14.09
C GLU A 149 11.29 -1.31 13.67
N ASP A 150 10.94 -2.04 12.61
CA ASP A 150 11.78 -3.13 12.10
C ASP A 150 13.13 -2.66 11.56
N VAL A 151 13.17 -1.47 10.92
CA VAL A 151 14.41 -0.89 10.42
C VAL A 151 15.29 -0.40 11.58
N LEU A 152 14.68 0.25 12.56
CA LEU A 152 15.34 0.85 13.72
C LEU A 152 15.97 -0.18 14.67
N LYS A 153 15.64 -1.48 14.55
CA LYS A 153 16.38 -2.56 15.22
C LYS A 153 17.87 -2.56 14.88
N ASN A 154 18.25 -2.08 13.69
CA ASN A 154 19.62 -2.11 13.17
C ASN A 154 20.14 -0.73 12.74
N VAL A 155 19.30 0.31 12.76
CA VAL A 155 19.65 1.65 12.26
C VAL A 155 19.51 2.69 13.39
N PRO A 156 20.55 3.50 13.68
CA PRO A 156 20.49 4.54 14.71
C PRO A 156 19.44 5.63 14.41
N LEU A 157 18.72 6.07 15.45
CA LEU A 157 17.70 7.13 15.35
C LEU A 157 18.27 8.45 14.80
N GLU A 158 19.52 8.75 15.12
CA GLU A 158 20.23 9.98 14.73
C GLU A 158 20.47 10.08 13.22
N LYS A 159 20.40 8.95 12.51
CA LYS A 159 20.58 8.90 11.05
C LYS A 159 19.25 8.69 10.31
N PHE A 160 18.15 8.50 11.02
CA PHE A 160 16.90 8.03 10.43
C PHE A 160 15.90 9.16 10.23
N TYR A 161 15.50 9.38 8.97
CA TYR A 161 14.61 10.45 8.54
C TYR A 161 13.35 9.86 7.90
N PRO A 162 12.29 9.60 8.68
CA PRO A 162 11.06 9.02 8.15
C PRO A 162 10.20 10.07 7.45
N ARG A 163 9.64 9.66 6.31
CA ARG A 163 8.62 10.44 5.60
C ARG A 163 7.24 9.87 5.88
N ILE A 164 6.38 10.67 6.53
CA ILE A 164 5.08 10.22 7.04
C ILE A 164 3.95 11.21 6.73
N LEU A 165 2.72 10.70 6.64
CA LEU A 165 1.52 11.52 6.59
C LEU A 165 1.36 12.28 7.91
N LYS A 166 0.93 13.56 7.83
CA LYS A 166 0.67 14.40 9.00
C LYS A 166 -0.67 14.05 9.66
N VAL A 167 -0.75 12.84 10.19
CA VAL A 167 -1.89 12.31 10.95
C VAL A 167 -1.44 11.93 12.36
N GLU A 168 -2.31 12.10 13.35
CA GLU A 168 -2.01 11.91 14.77
C GLU A 168 -1.34 10.56 15.05
N LYS A 169 -1.89 9.46 14.50
CA LYS A 169 -1.33 8.11 14.64
C LYS A 169 0.12 7.98 14.16
N SER A 170 0.46 8.62 13.04
CA SER A 170 1.82 8.56 12.48
C SER A 170 2.80 9.38 13.33
N LEU A 171 2.36 10.55 13.80
CA LEU A 171 3.17 11.42 14.68
C LEU A 171 3.41 10.76 16.03
N LYS A 172 2.37 10.15 16.63
CA LYS A 172 2.48 9.37 17.86
C LYS A 172 3.45 8.21 17.70
N LYS A 173 3.40 7.48 16.59
CA LYS A 173 4.36 6.39 16.32
C LYS A 173 5.81 6.89 16.22
N CYS A 174 6.04 8.09 15.69
CA CYS A 174 7.36 8.71 15.70
C CYS A 174 7.81 9.06 17.13
N GLU A 175 6.93 9.64 17.94
CA GLU A 175 7.20 9.97 19.34
C GLU A 175 7.51 8.71 20.18
N ASP A 176 6.69 7.66 20.07
CA ASP A 176 6.87 6.39 20.76
C ASP A 176 8.22 5.71 20.42
N LEU A 177 8.71 5.93 19.20
CA LEU A 177 10.00 5.42 18.71
C LEU A 177 11.18 6.36 18.98
N GLY A 178 10.96 7.51 19.62
CA GLY A 178 12.02 8.48 19.93
C GLY A 178 12.55 9.26 18.72
N ILE A 179 11.79 9.35 17.64
CA ILE A 179 12.17 10.13 16.45
C ILE A 179 12.11 11.62 16.77
N LYS A 180 13.22 12.33 16.56
CA LYS A 180 13.28 13.78 16.75
C LYS A 180 12.37 14.50 15.76
N LYS A 181 11.73 15.58 16.21
CA LYS A 181 10.75 16.33 15.41
C LYS A 181 11.34 16.90 14.12
N ASP A 182 12.61 17.29 14.13
CA ASP A 182 13.37 17.79 12.98
C ASP A 182 13.80 16.69 11.99
N HIS A 183 13.69 15.41 12.37
CA HIS A 183 13.91 14.28 11.46
C HIS A 183 12.65 13.87 10.68
N ILE A 184 11.47 14.34 11.11
CA ILE A 184 10.19 13.96 10.53
C ILE A 184 9.95 14.76 9.25
N ILE A 185 9.87 14.06 8.12
CA ILE A 185 9.55 14.66 6.82
C ILE A 185 8.03 14.52 6.58
N PRO A 186 7.24 15.60 6.63
CA PRO A 186 5.81 15.51 6.36
C PRO A 186 5.55 15.21 4.87
N MET A 187 4.49 14.47 4.60
CA MET A 187 4.09 14.07 3.25
C MET A 187 2.61 14.37 2.99
N ASN A 188 2.32 14.95 1.83
CA ASN A 188 0.96 15.18 1.32
C ASN A 188 0.63 14.32 0.07
N GLY A 189 1.59 13.54 -0.43
CA GLY A 189 1.47 12.73 -1.65
C GLY A 189 2.82 12.19 -2.12
N ALA A 190 2.87 11.59 -3.30
CA ALA A 190 4.13 11.20 -3.93
C ALA A 190 4.95 12.46 -4.28
N ALA A 191 6.25 12.46 -3.97
CA ALA A 191 7.15 13.55 -4.34
C ALA A 191 7.57 13.47 -5.80
N SER A 192 7.85 14.63 -6.39
CA SER A 192 8.60 14.71 -7.64
C SER A 192 10.06 14.27 -7.47
N LYS A 193 10.74 14.03 -8.60
CA LYS A 193 12.17 13.73 -8.62
C LYS A 193 12.98 14.85 -7.95
N GLU A 194 12.67 16.11 -8.28
CA GLU A 194 13.37 17.30 -7.80
C GLU A 194 13.19 17.50 -6.30
N GLU A 195 12.00 17.21 -5.77
CA GLU A 195 11.75 17.24 -4.32
C GLU A 195 12.58 16.17 -3.59
N ASN A 196 12.68 14.97 -4.15
CA ASN A 196 13.51 13.90 -3.58
C ASN A 196 14.99 14.27 -3.61
N ILE A 197 15.50 14.85 -4.72
CA ILE A 197 16.89 15.32 -4.82
C ILE A 197 17.21 16.37 -3.74
N LYS A 198 16.31 17.34 -3.54
CA LYS A 198 16.49 18.35 -2.48
C LYS A 198 16.55 17.72 -1.09
N LEU A 199 15.67 16.76 -0.79
CA LEU A 199 15.70 16.04 0.48
C LEU A 199 17.00 15.27 0.68
N ILE A 200 17.47 14.57 -0.36
CA ILE A 200 18.72 13.79 -0.31
C ILE A 200 19.91 14.71 0.02
N ASN A 201 20.05 15.82 -0.70
CA ASN A 201 21.16 16.75 -0.51
C ASN A 201 21.09 17.47 0.85
N ASN A 202 19.93 18.00 1.22
CA ASN A 202 19.76 18.74 2.48
C ASN A 202 20.01 17.88 3.71
N LEU A 203 19.71 16.59 3.63
CA LEU A 203 19.86 15.64 4.73
C LEU A 203 21.14 14.83 4.63
N ASN A 204 22.01 15.05 3.63
CA ASN A 204 23.21 14.24 3.41
C ASN A 204 22.90 12.72 3.45
N ALA A 205 21.83 12.34 2.75
CA ALA A 205 21.38 10.96 2.74
C ALA A 205 22.28 10.10 1.85
N SER A 206 22.51 8.85 2.25
CA SER A 206 23.28 7.86 1.49
C SER A 206 22.41 6.71 0.98
N VAL A 207 21.22 6.54 1.56
CA VAL A 207 20.32 5.45 1.22
C VAL A 207 18.85 5.84 1.42
N MET A 208 18.00 5.37 0.53
CA MET A 208 16.55 5.53 0.58
C MET A 208 15.86 4.17 0.68
N ILE A 209 14.98 4.00 1.65
CA ILE A 209 14.10 2.83 1.77
C ILE A 209 12.77 3.16 1.10
N THR A 210 12.31 2.30 0.19
CA THR A 210 10.97 2.41 -0.38
C THR A 210 10.33 1.05 -0.66
N LYS A 211 9.04 1.07 -0.99
CA LYS A 211 8.24 -0.12 -1.33
C LYS A 211 8.02 -0.16 -2.85
N GLU A 212 7.85 -1.34 -3.39
CA GLU A 212 7.38 -1.56 -4.76
C GLU A 212 5.87 -1.21 -4.93
N SER A 213 5.52 0.05 -4.72
CA SER A 213 4.13 0.56 -4.66
C SER A 213 3.51 0.91 -6.03
N GLY A 214 4.19 0.58 -7.13
CA GLY A 214 3.72 0.87 -8.50
C GLY A 214 3.93 2.34 -8.92
N LYS A 215 3.52 2.67 -10.17
CA LYS A 215 3.68 4.02 -10.76
C LYS A 215 3.05 5.15 -9.92
N ILE A 216 1.83 4.93 -9.40
CA ILE A 216 1.13 5.91 -8.54
C ILE A 216 1.90 6.19 -7.22
N GLY A 217 2.71 5.24 -6.75
CA GLY A 217 3.52 5.38 -5.54
C GLY A 217 4.81 6.19 -5.72
N GLY A 218 5.06 6.72 -6.92
CA GLY A 218 6.22 7.56 -7.23
C GLY A 218 7.55 6.81 -7.13
N VAL A 219 7.56 5.50 -7.43
CA VAL A 219 8.77 4.66 -7.32
C VAL A 219 9.82 5.07 -8.35
N THR A 220 9.38 5.41 -9.56
CA THR A 220 10.24 5.87 -10.66
C THR A 220 10.99 7.14 -10.29
N GLU A 221 10.28 8.14 -9.76
CA GLU A 221 10.82 9.44 -9.36
C GLU A 221 11.85 9.30 -8.23
N LYS A 222 11.67 8.34 -7.33
CA LYS A 222 12.63 8.02 -6.26
C LYS A 222 13.91 7.40 -6.80
N ILE A 223 13.79 6.42 -7.72
CA ILE A 223 14.95 5.76 -8.32
C ILE A 223 15.74 6.77 -9.17
N GLN A 224 15.07 7.59 -9.97
CA GLN A 224 15.73 8.62 -10.76
C GLN A 224 16.46 9.65 -9.88
N ALA A 225 15.84 10.09 -8.78
CA ALA A 225 16.50 10.98 -7.83
C ALA A 225 17.72 10.33 -7.17
N ALA A 226 17.61 9.05 -6.82
CA ALA A 226 18.71 8.29 -6.23
C ALA A 226 19.89 8.12 -7.21
N ASN A 227 19.61 7.84 -8.48
CA ASN A 227 20.64 7.76 -9.52
C ASN A 227 21.34 9.11 -9.73
N GLU A 228 20.58 10.21 -9.78
CA GLU A 228 21.12 11.56 -10.00
C GLU A 228 21.98 12.05 -8.81
N THR A 229 21.71 11.56 -7.60
CA THR A 229 22.46 11.89 -6.38
C THR A 229 23.42 10.78 -5.94
N SER A 230 23.54 9.71 -6.72
CA SER A 230 24.41 8.55 -6.44
C SER A 230 24.17 7.87 -5.08
N ILE A 231 22.93 7.89 -4.57
CA ILE A 231 22.57 7.17 -3.34
C ILE A 231 21.97 5.80 -3.66
N ALA A 232 22.03 4.88 -2.71
CA ALA A 232 21.42 3.56 -2.87
C ALA A 232 19.91 3.58 -2.62
N VAL A 233 19.17 2.69 -3.29
CA VAL A 233 17.76 2.42 -2.99
C VAL A 233 17.60 1.03 -2.42
N ILE A 234 17.05 0.92 -1.23
CA ILE A 234 16.62 -0.36 -0.68
C ILE A 234 15.13 -0.53 -0.98
N MET A 235 14.83 -1.47 -1.88
CA MET A 235 13.49 -1.76 -2.36
C MET A 235 12.92 -2.96 -1.61
N ILE A 236 11.88 -2.73 -0.83
CA ILE A 236 11.11 -3.83 -0.24
C ILE A 236 10.23 -4.44 -1.33
N GLN A 237 10.39 -5.74 -1.54
CA GLN A 237 9.59 -6.51 -2.49
C GLN A 237 8.17 -6.73 -1.99
N ARG A 238 7.21 -6.87 -2.91
CA ARG A 238 5.83 -7.19 -2.55
C ARG A 238 5.77 -8.56 -1.83
N PRO A 239 5.02 -8.68 -0.72
CA PRO A 239 4.83 -9.95 -0.05
C PRO A 239 4.20 -11.00 -0.98
N LYS A 240 4.75 -12.21 -1.01
CA LYS A 240 4.15 -13.34 -1.73
C LYS A 240 3.10 -14.02 -0.85
N ILE A 241 1.86 -14.07 -1.34
CA ILE A 241 0.74 -14.73 -0.65
C ILE A 241 0.48 -16.09 -1.30
N LYS A 242 0.80 -17.18 -0.60
CA LYS A 242 0.75 -18.55 -1.17
C LYS A 242 -0.67 -18.97 -1.54
N GLU A 243 -1.66 -18.54 -0.78
CA GLU A 243 -3.06 -18.91 -0.94
C GLU A 243 -3.76 -18.13 -2.06
N LEU A 244 -3.17 -17.02 -2.52
CA LEU A 244 -3.75 -16.15 -3.53
C LEU A 244 -3.55 -16.75 -4.93
N ASN A 245 -4.63 -17.24 -5.53
CA ASN A 245 -4.61 -17.75 -6.90
C ASN A 245 -4.45 -16.60 -7.91
N LYS A 246 -3.46 -16.69 -8.81
CA LYS A 246 -3.22 -15.70 -9.88
C LYS A 246 -4.47 -15.42 -10.73
N LYS A 247 -5.35 -16.41 -10.92
CA LYS A 247 -6.61 -16.26 -11.66
C LYS A 247 -7.60 -15.28 -11.02
N ASN A 248 -7.43 -14.97 -9.73
CA ASN A 248 -8.28 -14.03 -9.01
C ASN A 248 -7.70 -12.60 -9.02
N ILE A 249 -6.50 -12.41 -9.54
CA ILE A 249 -5.84 -11.11 -9.60
C ILE A 249 -6.22 -10.41 -10.91
N VAL A 250 -6.65 -9.16 -10.80
CA VAL A 250 -6.89 -8.24 -11.92
C VAL A 250 -6.08 -6.97 -11.70
N SER A 251 -5.62 -6.35 -12.78
CA SER A 251 -4.64 -5.25 -12.73
C SER A 251 -5.19 -3.91 -13.23
N ASN A 252 -6.36 -3.92 -13.85
CA ASN A 252 -7.05 -2.77 -14.42
C ASN A 252 -8.57 -2.98 -14.42
N LEU A 253 -9.33 -1.92 -14.71
CA LEU A 253 -10.79 -1.93 -14.64
C LEU A 253 -11.43 -2.82 -15.72
N ASP A 254 -10.80 -2.97 -16.89
CA ASP A 254 -11.30 -3.86 -17.96
C ASP A 254 -11.20 -5.34 -17.56
N GLU A 255 -10.10 -5.73 -16.93
CA GLU A 255 -9.93 -7.07 -16.36
C GLU A 255 -10.91 -7.31 -15.20
N LEU A 256 -11.13 -6.30 -14.35
CA LEU A 256 -12.14 -6.36 -13.30
C LEU A 256 -13.54 -6.62 -13.87
N ASP A 257 -13.94 -5.91 -14.92
CA ASP A 257 -15.23 -6.10 -15.57
C ASP A 257 -15.39 -7.49 -16.17
N LYS A 258 -14.37 -7.96 -16.91
CA LYS A 258 -14.37 -9.32 -17.45
C LYS A 258 -14.50 -10.35 -16.33
N LYS A 259 -13.84 -10.10 -15.19
CA LYS A 259 -13.87 -11.01 -14.04
C LYS A 259 -15.24 -11.01 -13.35
N ILE A 260 -15.84 -9.85 -13.11
CA ILE A 260 -17.20 -9.74 -12.54
C ILE A 260 -18.19 -10.47 -13.44
N LYS A 261 -18.17 -10.23 -14.75
CA LYS A 261 -19.04 -10.90 -15.75
C LYS A 261 -18.79 -12.41 -15.86
N SER A 262 -17.65 -12.93 -15.40
CA SER A 262 -17.39 -14.37 -15.40
C SER A 262 -18.10 -15.11 -14.26
N TYR A 263 -18.64 -14.39 -13.28
CA TYR A 263 -19.33 -14.96 -12.12
C TYR A 263 -20.87 -14.94 -12.25
N PHE A 264 -21.43 -14.18 -13.20
CA PHE A 264 -22.87 -13.95 -13.39
C PHE A 264 -23.24 -14.00 -14.87
#